data_AF-A0A0G1LF37-F1
#
_entry.id   AF-A0A0G1LF37-F1
#
_cell.length_a   1.000
_cell.length_b   1.000
_cell.length_c   1.000
_cell.angle_alpha   90.00
_cell.angle_beta   90.00
_cell.angle_gamma   90.00
#
_symmetry.space_group_name_H-M   'P 1'
#
loop_
_entity.id
_entity.type
_entity.pdbx_description
1 polymer ?
#
loop_
_entity_poly.entity_id
_entity_poly.type
_entity_poly.pdbx_seq_one_letter_code
_entity_poly.pdbx_strand_id
1 'polypeptide(L)'
;MKIPKDLSQFKDTPTLFLVSGEFEAKFYVAGNGEISETGSFVLNPREEAKEKQAFVGKKGGMQSFSAVSHHGRYIEDLKERFLKKLRDSVDEISNREKIKSIYIFAPGHAESRINEKLSKEARDKVTHTHEGQYLRESPLHLLEMMKKQLEESRSTKHIHITKEEKKIMHKPNTKPKKG
;
A
#
# COMPACT_ATOMS: atom_id res chain seq x y z
N MET A 1 -17.82 -4.22 6.43
CA MET A 1 -18.68 -4.42 5.24
C MET A 1 -18.40 -5.81 4.67
N LYS A 2 -19.40 -6.48 4.09
CA LYS A 2 -19.20 -7.81 3.47
C LYS A 2 -18.55 -7.65 2.09
N ILE A 3 -17.55 -8.48 1.83
CA ILE A 3 -16.90 -8.57 0.52
C ILE A 3 -17.81 -9.39 -0.41
N PRO A 4 -18.07 -8.94 -1.65
CA PRO A 4 -18.78 -9.73 -2.65
C PRO A 4 -18.20 -11.14 -2.82
N LYS A 5 -19.05 -12.16 -3.04
CA LYS A 5 -18.61 -13.57 -3.17
C LYS A 5 -17.57 -13.79 -4.28
N ASP A 6 -17.55 -12.92 -5.27
CA ASP A 6 -16.63 -12.95 -6.41
C ASP A 6 -15.18 -12.56 -6.03
N LEU A 7 -14.93 -12.20 -4.76
CA LEU A 7 -13.63 -11.80 -4.21
C LEU A 7 -13.17 -12.75 -3.09
N SER A 8 -13.38 -14.05 -3.28
CA SER A 8 -13.02 -15.10 -2.31
C SER A 8 -11.51 -15.20 -2.02
N GLN A 9 -10.67 -14.52 -2.79
CA GLN A 9 -9.21 -14.50 -2.63
C GLN A 9 -8.73 -13.96 -1.28
N PHE A 10 -9.52 -13.14 -0.59
CA PHE A 10 -9.17 -12.61 0.74
C PHE A 10 -9.66 -13.49 1.90
N LYS A 11 -10.25 -14.67 1.61
CA LYS A 11 -10.79 -15.55 2.65
C LYS A 11 -9.69 -16.14 3.53
N ASP A 12 -8.58 -16.56 2.93
CA ASP A 12 -7.50 -17.29 3.62
C ASP A 12 -6.19 -16.47 3.76
N THR A 13 -6.16 -15.28 3.17
CA THR A 13 -5.03 -14.35 3.19
C THR A 13 -5.45 -12.99 3.73
N PRO A 14 -5.35 -12.78 5.06
CA PRO A 14 -5.55 -11.47 5.68
C PRO A 14 -4.65 -10.43 5.00
N THR A 15 -5.28 -9.39 4.49
CA THR A 15 -4.66 -8.42 3.59
C THR A 15 -4.89 -7.02 4.11
N LEU A 16 -3.82 -6.22 4.20
CA LEU A 16 -3.87 -4.82 4.59
C LEU A 16 -3.89 -3.92 3.35
N PHE A 17 -4.86 -3.03 3.31
CA PHE A 17 -4.97 -1.94 2.34
C PHE A 17 -4.50 -0.68 3.06
N LEU A 18 -3.32 -0.21 2.68
CA LEU A 18 -2.75 1.05 3.15
C LEU A 18 -3.11 2.14 2.13
N VAL A 19 -4.01 3.03 2.51
CA VAL A 19 -4.34 4.21 1.70
C VAL A 19 -3.66 5.41 2.31
N SER A 20 -2.75 6.05 1.58
CA SER A 20 -1.97 7.16 2.11
C SER A 20 -1.92 8.35 1.16
N GLY A 21 -2.05 9.55 1.71
CA GLY A 21 -1.63 10.80 1.07
C GLY A 21 -0.34 11.31 1.68
N GLU A 22 -0.15 12.63 1.62
CA GLU A 22 1.06 13.29 2.15
C GLU A 22 1.10 13.33 3.69
N PHE A 23 -0.07 13.47 4.33
CA PHE A 23 -0.20 13.61 5.79
C PHE A 23 -1.42 12.89 6.38
N GLU A 24 -2.08 12.05 5.59
CA GLU A 24 -3.26 11.29 6.00
C GLU A 24 -3.07 9.83 5.58
N ALA A 25 -3.44 8.91 6.46
CA ALA A 25 -3.43 7.49 6.19
C ALA A 25 -4.72 6.82 6.71
N LYS A 26 -5.20 5.83 5.97
CA LYS A 26 -6.30 4.95 6.33
C LYS A 26 -5.88 3.50 6.14
N PHE A 27 -6.29 2.64 7.06
CA PHE A 27 -5.93 1.23 7.10
C PHE A 27 -7.20 0.40 7.02
N TYR A 28 -7.31 -0.41 5.97
CA TYR A 28 -8.40 -1.38 5.85
C TYR A 28 -7.85 -2.79 5.86
N VAL A 29 -8.49 -3.68 6.61
CA VAL A 29 -8.13 -5.10 6.63
C VAL A 29 -9.24 -5.87 5.93
N ALA A 30 -8.84 -6.63 4.91
CA ALA A 30 -9.67 -7.59 4.23
C ALA A 30 -9.29 -9.00 4.67
N GLY A 31 -10.26 -9.74 5.18
CA GLY A 31 -10.08 -11.10 5.68
C GLY A 31 -11.42 -11.78 5.90
N ASN A 32 -11.50 -13.10 5.75
CA ASN A 32 -12.71 -13.89 6.05
C ASN A 32 -13.98 -13.43 5.29
N GLY A 33 -13.81 -12.81 4.12
CA GLY A 33 -14.95 -12.28 3.35
C GLY A 33 -15.50 -10.95 3.87
N GLU A 34 -14.75 -10.22 4.70
CA GLU A 34 -15.10 -8.90 5.18
C GLU A 34 -13.96 -7.91 4.99
N ILE A 35 -14.31 -6.65 4.74
CA ILE A 35 -13.38 -5.52 4.75
C ILE A 35 -13.84 -4.53 5.82
N SER A 36 -12.90 -4.13 6.67
CA SER A 36 -13.15 -3.20 7.78
C SER A 36 -12.03 -2.18 7.88
N GLU A 37 -12.39 -0.95 8.25
CA GLU A 37 -11.40 0.06 8.64
C GLU A 37 -10.87 -0.30 10.02
N THR A 38 -9.56 -0.47 10.15
CA THR A 38 -8.89 -0.79 11.40
C THR A 38 -8.27 0.43 12.07
N GLY A 39 -8.10 1.52 11.32
CA GLY A 39 -7.68 2.79 11.83
C GLY A 39 -7.46 3.83 10.74
N SER A 40 -7.31 5.07 11.17
CA SER A 40 -6.91 6.19 10.33
C SER A 40 -6.26 7.26 11.19
N PHE A 41 -5.40 8.08 10.58
CA PHE A 41 -4.88 9.26 11.23
C PHE A 41 -4.51 10.34 10.22
N VAL A 42 -4.56 11.58 10.70
CA VAL A 42 -4.19 12.80 9.96
C VAL A 42 -3.17 13.57 10.79
N LEU A 43 -2.15 14.11 10.14
CA LEU A 43 -1.14 15.01 10.73
C LEU A 43 -1.20 16.35 10.01
N ASN A 44 -2.13 17.22 10.43
CA ASN A 44 -2.35 18.49 9.74
C ASN A 44 -1.19 19.48 9.98
N PRO A 45 -0.46 19.91 8.94
CA PRO A 45 0.66 20.83 9.11
C PRO A 45 0.31 22.15 9.80
N ARG A 46 -0.92 22.64 9.60
CA ARG A 46 -1.40 23.91 10.18
C ARG A 46 -1.68 23.80 11.68
N GLU A 47 -2.15 22.66 12.15
CA GLU A 47 -2.47 22.45 13.57
C GLU A 47 -1.20 22.24 14.37
N GLU A 48 -0.31 21.38 13.88
CA GLU A 48 1.00 21.11 14.48
C GLU A 48 1.90 22.37 14.51
N ALA A 49 1.71 23.30 13.56
CA ALA A 49 2.47 24.55 13.53
C ALA A 49 2.02 25.50 14.63
N LYS A 50 0.72 25.52 14.97
CA LYS A 50 0.19 26.33 16.07
C LYS A 50 0.72 25.85 17.42
N GLU A 51 0.81 24.53 17.63
CA GLU A 51 1.36 23.97 18.86
C GLU A 51 2.84 24.33 19.05
N LYS A 52 3.64 24.24 17.99
CA LYS A 52 5.06 24.60 18.07
C LYS A 52 5.28 26.11 18.21
N GLN A 53 4.47 26.95 17.55
CA GLN A 53 4.56 28.41 17.69
C GLN A 53 4.15 28.91 19.08
N ALA A 54 3.19 28.25 19.73
CA ALA A 54 2.83 28.54 21.13
C ALA A 54 4.00 28.28 22.10
N PHE A 55 4.95 27.41 21.73
CA PHE A 55 6.13 27.09 22.54
C PHE A 55 7.34 28.02 22.31
N VAL A 56 7.31 28.92 21.31
CA VAL A 56 8.39 29.91 21.04
C VAL A 56 8.18 31.21 21.84
N GLY A 57 7.34 31.19 22.88
CA GLY A 57 7.14 32.31 23.79
C GLY A 57 7.98 32.19 25.07
N LYS A 58 8.92 33.12 25.26
CA LYS A 58 9.70 33.41 26.49
C LYS A 58 11.07 32.73 26.63
N LYS A 59 12.01 33.05 25.74
CA LYS A 59 13.39 33.34 26.19
C LYS A 59 13.80 34.69 25.62
N GLY A 60 14.01 35.64 26.53
CA GLY A 60 14.36 37.01 26.20
C GLY A 60 15.72 37.08 25.50
N GLY A 61 15.77 37.94 24.48
CA GLY A 61 16.99 38.53 23.93
C GLY A 61 17.93 37.56 23.20
N MET A 62 17.76 37.39 21.89
CA MET A 62 18.81 37.57 20.88
C MET A 62 18.34 37.13 19.49
N GLN A 63 18.47 38.07 18.55
CA GLN A 63 18.63 37.92 17.10
C GLN A 63 17.63 37.06 16.32
N SER A 64 16.67 37.76 15.73
CA SER A 64 15.83 37.36 14.62
C SER A 64 16.69 37.00 13.39
N PHE A 65 16.85 35.71 13.09
CA PHE A 65 17.33 35.26 11.78
C PHE A 65 16.36 34.24 11.17
N SER A 66 15.73 34.65 10.06
CA SER A 66 15.12 33.83 9.01
C SER A 66 13.80 33.09 9.30
N ALA A 67 12.68 33.82 9.30
CA ALA A 67 11.33 33.22 9.30
C ALA A 67 11.01 32.33 8.07
N VAL A 68 11.85 32.34 7.02
CA VAL A 68 11.64 31.59 5.77
C VAL A 68 12.34 30.23 5.77
N SER A 69 13.41 30.03 6.55
CA SER A 69 14.19 28.77 6.56
C SER A 69 13.55 27.66 7.40
N HIS A 70 12.75 28.03 8.40
CA HIS A 70 12.13 27.09 9.33
C HIS A 70 10.92 26.34 8.75
N HIS A 71 10.25 26.89 7.74
CA HIS A 71 9.06 26.27 7.17
C HIS A 71 9.37 24.94 6.47
N GLY A 72 10.44 24.89 5.67
CA GLY A 72 10.88 23.68 4.97
C GLY A 72 11.26 22.56 5.94
N ARG A 73 12.16 22.85 6.90
CA ARG A 73 12.58 21.88 7.93
C ARG A 73 11.42 21.36 8.77
N TYR A 74 10.48 22.23 9.12
CA TYR A 74 9.31 21.83 9.88
C TYR A 74 8.40 20.85 9.10
N ILE A 75 8.17 21.09 7.81
CA ILE A 75 7.39 20.20 6.96
C ILE A 75 8.10 18.84 6.78
N GLU A 76 9.42 18.85 6.63
CA GLU A 76 10.22 17.61 6.57
C GLU A 76 10.15 16.82 7.89
N ASP A 77 10.28 17.48 9.04
CA ASP A 77 10.11 16.85 10.35
C ASP A 77 8.71 16.23 10.50
N LEU A 78 7.68 16.92 10.01
CA LEU A 78 6.31 16.43 10.06
C LEU A 78 6.12 15.21 9.17
N LYS A 79 6.74 15.20 7.98
CA LYS A 79 6.76 14.04 7.09
C LYS A 79 7.44 12.84 7.74
N GLU A 80 8.59 13.04 8.39
CA GLU A 80 9.29 11.99 9.13
C GLU A 80 8.44 11.43 10.28
N ARG A 81 7.77 12.30 11.05
CA ARG A 81 6.84 11.88 12.11
C ARG A 81 5.65 11.10 11.55
N PHE A 82 5.08 11.57 10.44
CA PHE A 82 4.00 10.87 9.74
C PHE A 82 4.44 9.48 9.31
N LEU A 83 5.58 9.35 8.65
CA LEU A 83 6.10 8.07 8.18
C LEU A 83 6.44 7.12 9.34
N LYS A 84 6.97 7.66 10.45
CA LYS A 84 7.21 6.86 11.66
C LYS A 84 5.89 6.31 12.22
N LYS A 85 4.88 7.17 12.39
CA LYS A 85 3.57 6.76 12.89
C LYS A 85 2.89 5.76 11.95
N LEU A 86 3.04 5.95 10.64
CA LEU A 86 2.56 5.03 9.62
C LEU A 86 3.21 3.66 9.76
N ARG A 87 4.54 3.61 9.83
CA ARG A 87 5.30 2.37 10.03
C ARG A 87 4.84 1.65 11.31
N ASP A 88 4.79 2.35 12.43
CA ASP A 88 4.41 1.76 13.72
C ASP A 88 2.98 1.19 13.66
N SER A 89 2.05 1.91 13.00
CA SER A 89 0.68 1.43 12.78
C SER A 89 0.62 0.20 11.87
N VAL A 90 1.41 0.18 10.79
CA VAL A 90 1.49 -0.99 9.89
C VAL A 90 2.04 -2.20 10.61
N ASP A 91 3.11 -2.03 11.40
CA ASP A 91 3.72 -3.12 12.16
C ASP A 91 2.74 -3.65 13.24
N GLU A 92 2.03 -2.77 13.95
CA GLU A 92 1.00 -3.15 14.92
C GLU A 92 -0.14 -3.95 14.27
N ILE A 93 -0.74 -3.41 13.21
CA ILE A 93 -1.86 -4.05 12.50
C ILE A 93 -1.39 -5.37 11.88
N SER A 94 -0.19 -5.41 11.29
CA SER A 94 0.37 -6.61 10.67
C SER A 94 0.52 -7.75 11.66
N ASN A 95 0.96 -7.45 12.88
CA ASN A 95 1.14 -8.44 13.94
C ASN A 95 -0.19 -8.87 14.56
N ARG A 96 -1.10 -7.92 14.83
CA ARG A 96 -2.40 -8.19 15.44
C ARG A 96 -3.29 -9.04 14.55
N GLU A 97 -3.40 -8.69 13.28
CA GLU A 97 -4.32 -9.32 12.32
C GLU A 97 -3.66 -10.45 11.51
N LYS A 98 -2.38 -10.74 11.77
CA LYS A 98 -1.57 -11.75 11.04
C LYS A 98 -1.60 -11.52 9.52
N ILE A 99 -1.36 -10.28 9.12
CA ILE A 99 -1.39 -9.85 7.72
C ILE A 99 -0.33 -10.60 6.92
N LYS A 100 -0.75 -11.17 5.78
CA LYS A 100 0.12 -11.89 4.84
C LYS A 100 0.52 -11.03 3.63
N SER A 101 -0.32 -10.09 3.25
CA SER A 101 -0.12 -9.24 2.07
C SER A 101 -0.53 -7.80 2.35
N ILE A 102 0.25 -6.86 1.85
CA ILE A 102 0.01 -5.42 1.95
C ILE A 102 -0.14 -4.84 0.54
N TYR A 103 -1.18 -4.04 0.34
CA TYR A 103 -1.42 -3.26 -0.86
C TYR A 103 -1.36 -1.78 -0.51
N ILE A 104 -0.56 -1.03 -1.25
CA ILE A 104 -0.35 0.39 -1.01
C ILE A 104 -1.11 1.19 -2.07
N PHE A 105 -1.87 2.19 -1.65
CA PHE A 105 -2.60 3.12 -2.50
C PHE A 105 -2.15 4.53 -2.13
N ALA A 106 -1.22 5.08 -2.90
CA ALA A 106 -0.60 6.36 -2.58
C ALA A 106 -0.12 7.10 -3.83
N PRO A 107 -0.02 8.43 -3.83
CA PRO A 107 0.67 9.17 -4.89
C PRO A 107 2.14 8.74 -4.98
N GLY A 108 2.76 8.77 -6.18
CA GLY A 108 4.11 8.24 -6.37
C GLY A 108 5.18 8.83 -5.44
N HIS A 109 5.07 10.12 -5.10
CA HIS A 109 5.98 10.76 -4.15
C HIS A 109 5.82 10.27 -2.70
N ALA A 110 4.62 9.82 -2.32
CA ALA A 110 4.34 9.26 -1.00
C ALA A 110 4.71 7.79 -0.96
N GLU A 111 4.43 7.03 -2.03
CA GLU A 111 4.81 5.62 -2.16
C GLU A 111 6.29 5.40 -1.85
N SER A 112 7.20 6.10 -2.53
CA SER A 112 8.64 5.86 -2.38
C SER A 112 9.09 6.02 -0.93
N ARG A 113 8.57 7.04 -0.25
CA ARG A 113 8.86 7.32 1.15
C ARG A 113 8.28 6.28 2.10
N ILE A 114 7.06 5.83 1.84
CA ILE A 114 6.41 4.76 2.61
C ILE A 114 7.25 3.50 2.49
N ASN A 115 7.56 3.08 1.25
CA ASN A 115 8.36 1.89 1.00
C ASN A 115 9.70 1.96 1.72
N GLU A 116 10.41 3.10 1.65
CA GLU A 116 11.68 3.32 2.33
C GLU A 116 11.61 3.19 3.86
N LYS A 117 10.51 3.64 4.48
CA LYS A 117 10.37 3.68 5.95
C LYS A 117 9.68 2.46 6.56
N LEU A 118 8.99 1.64 5.77
CA LEU A 118 8.43 0.39 6.25
C LEU A 118 9.52 -0.51 6.84
N SER A 119 9.14 -1.30 7.86
CA SER A 119 10.00 -2.36 8.39
C SER A 119 10.29 -3.38 7.29
N LYS A 120 11.43 -4.08 7.39
CA LYS A 120 11.79 -5.12 6.41
C LYS A 120 10.67 -6.16 6.27
N GLU A 121 10.11 -6.60 7.40
CA GLU A 121 9.03 -7.57 7.42
C GLU A 121 7.76 -7.07 6.74
N ALA A 122 7.36 -5.81 7.00
CA ALA A 122 6.21 -5.22 6.31
C ALA A 122 6.48 -5.05 4.81
N ARG A 123 7.68 -4.61 4.43
CA ARG A 123 8.09 -4.43 3.03
C ARG A 123 8.05 -5.76 2.26
N ASP A 124 8.49 -6.85 2.86
CA ASP A 124 8.46 -8.19 2.25
C ASP A 124 7.02 -8.69 2.00
N LYS A 125 6.02 -8.14 2.71
CA LYS A 125 4.59 -8.43 2.51
C LYS A 125 3.94 -7.52 1.47
N VAL A 126 4.61 -6.45 1.02
CA VAL A 126 4.06 -5.55 -0.01
C VAL A 126 3.98 -6.29 -1.33
N THR A 127 2.75 -6.51 -1.79
CA THR A 127 2.49 -7.27 -3.02
C THR A 127 2.37 -6.35 -4.23
N HIS A 128 1.64 -5.25 -4.09
CA HIS A 128 1.47 -4.25 -5.16
C HIS A 128 1.30 -2.84 -4.57
N THR A 129 1.71 -1.85 -5.36
CA THR A 129 1.39 -0.45 -5.13
C THR A 129 0.54 0.09 -6.28
N HIS A 130 -0.39 0.97 -5.95
CA HIS A 130 -1.21 1.73 -6.88
C HIS A 130 -0.93 3.22 -6.72
N GLU A 131 -0.43 3.83 -7.78
CA GLU A 131 -0.19 5.27 -7.82
C GLU A 131 -1.51 6.04 -7.97
N GLY A 132 -1.81 6.93 -7.03
CA GLY A 132 -2.97 7.82 -7.11
C GLY A 132 -3.49 8.35 -5.77
N GLN A 133 -4.49 9.22 -5.85
CA GLN A 133 -5.14 9.84 -4.69
C GLN A 133 -6.40 9.05 -4.30
N TYR A 134 -6.29 8.16 -3.33
CA TYR A 134 -7.37 7.21 -2.98
C TYR A 134 -8.01 7.47 -1.61
N LEU A 135 -7.63 8.53 -0.91
CA LEU A 135 -8.11 8.83 0.46
C LEU A 135 -9.63 9.00 0.59
N ARG A 136 -10.30 9.38 -0.50
CA ARG A 136 -11.75 9.59 -0.57
C ARG A 136 -12.50 8.38 -1.14
N GLU A 137 -11.76 7.38 -1.62
CA GLU A 137 -12.37 6.21 -2.24
C GLU A 137 -12.95 5.27 -1.20
N SER A 138 -14.03 4.60 -1.60
CA SER A 138 -14.64 3.58 -0.75
C SER A 138 -13.76 2.32 -0.72
N PRO A 139 -13.77 1.55 0.39
CA PRO A 139 -13.03 0.28 0.47
C PRO A 139 -13.46 -0.72 -0.61
N LEU A 140 -14.72 -0.66 -1.06
CA LEU A 140 -15.22 -1.49 -2.16
C LEU A 140 -14.55 -1.12 -3.48
N HIS A 141 -14.36 0.17 -3.75
CA HIS A 141 -13.69 0.60 -4.97
C HIS A 141 -12.23 0.13 -5.02
N LEU A 142 -11.52 0.19 -3.88
CA LEU A 142 -10.15 -0.35 -3.78
C LEU A 142 -10.10 -1.85 -4.07
N LEU A 143 -11.09 -2.60 -3.60
CA LEU A 143 -11.23 -4.03 -3.88
C LEU A 143 -11.52 -4.31 -5.36
N GLU A 144 -12.35 -3.51 -6.01
CA GLU A 144 -12.65 -3.63 -7.44
C GLU A 144 -11.41 -3.36 -8.30
N MET A 145 -10.64 -2.32 -7.98
CA MET A 145 -9.37 -2.02 -8.65
C MET A 145 -8.41 -3.22 -8.59
N MET A 146 -8.30 -3.82 -7.41
CA MET A 146 -7.52 -5.03 -7.21
C MET A 146 -8.02 -6.22 -8.01
N LYS A 147 -9.34 -6.42 -8.09
CA LYS A 147 -9.95 -7.50 -8.89
C LYS A 147 -9.49 -7.42 -10.33
N LYS A 148 -9.61 -6.23 -10.91
CA LYS A 148 -9.26 -5.97 -12.32
C LYS A 148 -7.80 -6.32 -12.61
N GLN A 149 -6.88 -5.90 -11.73
CA GLN A 149 -5.46 -6.20 -11.89
C GLN A 149 -5.13 -7.70 -11.77
N LEU A 150 -5.83 -8.42 -10.87
CA LEU A 150 -5.68 -9.86 -10.73
C LEU A 150 -6.22 -10.63 -11.95
N GLU A 151 -7.30 -10.14 -12.57
CA GLU A 151 -7.83 -10.72 -13.82
C GLU A 151 -6.87 -10.46 -15.00
N GLU A 152 -6.29 -9.27 -15.11
CA GLU A 152 -5.31 -8.90 -16.15
C GLU A 152 -4.00 -9.69 -16.04
N SER A 153 -3.53 -9.96 -14.82
CA SER A 153 -2.33 -10.80 -14.58
C SER A 153 -2.58 -12.29 -14.82
N ARG A 154 -3.85 -12.74 -14.79
CA ARG A 154 -4.24 -14.12 -15.16
C ARG A 154 -4.43 -14.29 -16.66
N SER A 155 -4.99 -13.29 -17.35
CA SER A 155 -5.22 -13.36 -18.80
C SER A 155 -3.92 -13.33 -19.61
N THR A 156 -2.92 -12.58 -19.16
CA THR A 156 -1.59 -12.48 -19.80
C THR A 156 -0.73 -13.75 -19.65
N LYS A 157 -1.04 -14.65 -18.71
CA LYS A 157 -0.39 -15.98 -18.62
C LYS A 157 -0.91 -16.98 -19.66
N HIS A 158 -1.95 -16.64 -20.43
CA HIS A 158 -2.39 -17.46 -21.55
C HIS A 158 -1.63 -17.11 -22.85
N ILE A 159 -0.71 -18.02 -23.21
CA ILE A 159 -0.23 -18.37 -24.55
C ILE A 159 0.92 -17.53 -25.13
N HIS A 160 2.13 -18.04 -24.92
CA HIS A 160 3.08 -18.25 -26.04
C HIS A 160 3.42 -19.74 -26.12
N ILE A 161 2.47 -20.55 -26.59
CA ILE A 161 2.83 -21.85 -27.17
C ILE A 161 3.51 -21.51 -28.49
N THR A 162 4.82 -21.70 -28.55
CA THR A 162 5.58 -21.45 -29.78
C THR A 162 5.12 -22.46 -30.85
N LYS A 163 5.21 -22.08 -32.13
CA LYS A 163 4.82 -22.97 -33.25
C LYS A 163 5.55 -24.34 -33.21
N GLU A 164 6.69 -24.43 -32.53
CA GLU A 164 7.46 -25.66 -32.38
C GLU A 164 6.81 -26.68 -31.43
N GLU A 165 6.21 -26.22 -30.32
CA GLU A 165 5.56 -27.12 -29.34
C GLU A 165 4.30 -27.79 -29.91
N LYS A 166 3.57 -27.10 -30.81
CA LYS A 166 2.44 -27.71 -31.56
C LYS A 166 2.88 -28.84 -32.47
N LYS A 167 4.13 -28.86 -32.95
CA LYS A 167 4.65 -29.90 -33.84
C LYS A 167 4.99 -31.19 -33.10
N ILE A 168 5.26 -31.13 -31.80
CA ILE A 168 5.60 -32.30 -30.98
C ILE A 168 4.34 -33.08 -30.55
N MET A 169 3.20 -32.41 -30.36
CA MET A 169 1.91 -33.06 -30.02
C MET A 169 1.24 -33.81 -31.18
N HIS A 170 1.75 -33.70 -32.41
CA HIS A 170 1.22 -34.38 -33.60
C HIS A 170 2.25 -35.30 -34.26
N LYS A 171 3.04 -36.05 -33.47
CA LYS A 171 3.72 -37.23 -34.03
C LYS A 171 2.73 -38.41 -34.07
N PRO A 172 2.30 -38.87 -35.25
CA PRO A 172 1.58 -40.14 -35.35
C PRO A 172 2.49 -41.26 -34.87
N ASN A 173 1.96 -42.07 -33.96
CA ASN A 173 2.62 -43.24 -33.37
C ASN A 173 2.84 -44.30 -34.45
N THR A 174 3.97 -44.24 -35.16
CA THR A 174 4.35 -45.27 -36.13
C THR A 174 4.88 -46.50 -35.39
N LYS A 175 4.03 -47.52 -35.26
CA LYS A 175 4.43 -48.85 -34.78
C LYS A 175 5.56 -49.42 -35.64
N PRO A 176 6.55 -50.11 -35.04
CA PRO A 176 7.58 -50.79 -35.81
C PRO A 176 6.98 -52.02 -36.52
N LYS A 177 7.16 -52.10 -37.85
CA LYS A 177 6.94 -53.34 -38.61
C LYS A 177 8.04 -54.33 -38.20
N LYS A 178 7.65 -55.45 -37.58
CA LYS A 178 8.50 -56.64 -37.49
C LYS A 178 8.60 -57.27 -38.88
N GLY A 179 9.83 -57.49 -39.33
CA GLY A 179 10.21 -58.33 -40.45
C GLY A 179 11.45 -59.09 -40.04
#